data_AF-A0A961XMF2-F1
#
_entry.id   AF-A0A961XMF2-F1
#
_cell.length_a   1.000
_cell.length_b   1.000
_cell.length_c   1.000
_cell.angle_alpha   90.00
_cell.angle_beta   90.00
_cell.angle_gamma   90.00
#
_symmetry.space_group_name_H-M   'P 1'
#
loop_
_entity.id
_entity.type
_entity.pdbx_description
1 polymer ?
#
loop_
_entity_poly.entity_id
_entity_poly.type
_entity_poly.pdbx_seq_one_letter_code
_entity_poly.pdbx_strand_id
1 'polypeptide(L)'
;IGIWSLWARYRGKLATDPWLHRTAILAGPAGFVAVLAGWITTEVGRQPWTVYGHLTTAQSVSPIAAPAVGWSLVAFVVVYFAVFGSGAFYILRLASKSPDASGHGSDTEGGPQRAGGIMPGPFMETMSSKGAGE
;
A
#
# COMPACT_ATOMS: atom_id res chain seq x y z
N ILE A 1 6.33 -20.12 5.49
CA ILE A 1 7.00 -19.53 4.30
C ILE A 1 8.31 -18.88 4.69
N GLY A 2 8.38 -17.93 5.65
CA GLY A 2 9.63 -17.25 6.02
C GLY A 2 10.83 -18.18 6.31
N ILE A 3 10.67 -19.19 7.16
CA ILE A 3 11.73 -20.18 7.46
C ILE A 3 12.11 -20.99 6.22
N TRP A 4 11.12 -21.40 5.42
CA TRP A 4 11.35 -22.16 4.18
C TRP A 4 12.06 -21.32 3.11
N SER A 5 11.70 -20.04 2.96
CA SER A 5 12.40 -19.09 2.09
C SER A 5 13.86 -18.89 2.51
N LEU A 6 14.13 -18.78 3.82
CA LEU A 6 15.49 -18.64 4.34
C LEU A 6 16.33 -19.88 4.05
N TRP A 7 15.77 -21.07 4.25
CA TRP A 7 16.43 -22.33 3.95
C TRP A 7 16.67 -22.54 2.45
N ALA A 8 15.70 -22.20 1.60
CA ALA A 8 15.84 -22.25 0.14
C ALA A 8 16.88 -21.25 -0.37
N ARG A 9 17.01 -20.08 0.27
CA ARG A 9 18.04 -19.08 -0.01
C ARG A 9 19.43 -19.61 0.33
N TYR A 10 19.61 -20.23 1.50
CA TYR A 10 20.88 -20.86 1.89
C TYR A 10 21.31 -21.96 0.89
N ARG A 11 20.35 -22.66 0.30
CA ARG A 11 20.58 -23.74 -0.69
C ARG A 11 20.71 -23.25 -2.13
N GLY A 12 20.62 -21.94 -2.38
CA GLY A 12 20.65 -21.36 -3.73
C GLY A 12 19.44 -21.71 -4.62
N LYS A 13 18.37 -22.30 -4.05
CA LYS A 13 17.19 -22.77 -4.80
C LYS A 13 16.00 -21.82 -4.78
N LEU A 14 16.19 -20.62 -4.22
CA LEU A 14 15.11 -19.66 -3.99
C LEU A 14 14.30 -19.35 -5.26
N ALA A 15 14.99 -19.11 -6.39
CA ALA A 15 14.33 -18.78 -7.66
C ALA A 15 13.72 -19.99 -8.39
N THR A 16 14.08 -21.21 -7.98
CA THR A 16 13.73 -22.44 -8.71
C THR A 16 12.66 -23.28 -8.03
N ASP A 17 12.23 -22.93 -6.81
CA ASP A 17 11.24 -23.69 -6.04
C ASP A 17 9.80 -23.20 -6.36
N PRO A 18 9.03 -23.91 -7.22
CA PRO A 18 7.70 -23.46 -7.62
C PRO A 18 6.68 -23.53 -6.49
N TRP A 19 6.87 -24.43 -5.51
CA TRP A 19 5.97 -24.56 -4.38
C TRP A 19 6.14 -23.42 -3.39
N LEU A 20 7.38 -22.96 -3.21
CA LEU A 20 7.65 -21.77 -2.41
C LEU A 20 6.98 -20.53 -2.99
N HIS A 21 7.07 -20.33 -4.31
CA HIS A 21 6.41 -19.20 -4.97
C HIS A 21 4.88 -19.27 -4.91
N ARG A 22 4.29 -20.46 -5.11
CA ARG A 22 2.83 -20.64 -5.00
C ARG A 22 2.32 -20.35 -3.59
N THR A 23 3.02 -20.84 -2.57
CA THR A 23 2.64 -20.57 -1.18
C THR A 23 2.82 -19.10 -0.81
N ALA A 24 3.85 -18.42 -1.33
CA ALA A 24 4.03 -16.98 -1.14
C ALA A 24 2.86 -16.17 -1.72
N ILE A 25 2.36 -16.52 -2.90
CA ILE A 25 1.18 -15.89 -3.52
C ILE A 25 -0.06 -16.12 -2.65
N LEU A 26 -0.29 -17.36 -2.20
CA LEU A 26 -1.45 -17.71 -1.38
C LEU A 26 -1.42 -17.04 0.01
N ALA A 27 -0.24 -16.75 0.54
CA ALA A 27 -0.08 -16.07 1.82
C ALA A 27 -0.33 -14.56 1.76
N GLY A 28 -0.41 -13.96 0.56
CA GLY A 28 -0.74 -12.54 0.38
C GLY A 28 -1.97 -12.09 1.19
N PRO A 29 -3.15 -12.72 1.03
CA PRO A 29 -4.34 -12.36 1.80
C PRO A 29 -4.29 -12.78 3.28
N ALA A 30 -3.38 -13.68 3.68
CA ALA A 30 -3.37 -14.22 5.05
C ALA A 30 -3.10 -13.15 6.12
N GLY A 31 -2.26 -12.15 5.81
CA GLY A 31 -2.00 -11.04 6.73
C GLY A 31 -3.24 -10.21 7.02
N PHE A 32 -4.05 -9.92 5.99
CA PHE A 32 -5.31 -9.19 6.14
C PHE A 32 -6.31 -9.97 7.01
N VAL A 33 -6.45 -11.27 6.76
CA VAL A 33 -7.31 -12.15 7.57
C VAL A 33 -6.86 -12.20 9.02
N ALA A 34 -5.55 -12.29 9.28
CA ALA A 34 -5.01 -12.30 10.64
C ALA A 34 -5.32 -11.00 11.40
N VAL A 35 -5.20 -9.84 10.75
CA VAL A 35 -5.55 -8.54 11.35
C VAL A 35 -7.05 -8.50 11.70
N LEU A 36 -7.93 -8.91 10.78
CA LEU A 36 -9.37 -8.94 11.04
C LEU A 36 -9.72 -9.90 12.18
N ALA A 37 -9.13 -11.10 12.20
CA ALA A 37 -9.36 -12.08 13.25
C ALA A 37 -8.92 -11.56 14.63
N GLY A 38 -7.79 -10.85 14.70
CA GLY A 38 -7.33 -10.19 15.92
C GLY A 38 -8.33 -9.15 16.42
N TRP A 39 -8.77 -8.24 15.54
CA TRP A 39 -9.79 -7.23 15.86
C TRP A 39 -11.11 -7.85 16.34
N ILE A 40 -11.60 -8.88 15.63
CA ILE A 40 -12.83 -9.59 16.00
C ILE A 40 -12.67 -10.21 17.38
N THR A 41 -11.53 -10.86 17.67
CA THR A 41 -11.29 -11.51 18.96
C THR A 41 -11.32 -10.49 20.09
N THR A 42 -10.72 -9.31 19.92
CA THR A 42 -10.74 -8.26 20.94
C THR A 42 -12.11 -7.59 21.10
N GLU A 43 -12.86 -7.40 20.01
CA GLU A 43 -14.16 -6.73 20.03
C GLU A 43 -15.29 -7.64 20.51
N VAL A 44 -15.29 -8.89 20.09
CA VAL A 44 -16.25 -9.90 20.54
C VAL A 44 -15.89 -10.39 21.93
N GLY A 45 -14.59 -10.52 22.25
CA GLY A 45 -14.12 -10.98 23.56
C GLY A 45 -14.51 -10.07 24.73
N ARG A 46 -14.86 -8.80 24.46
CA ARG A 46 -15.37 -7.87 25.49
C ARG A 46 -16.89 -7.85 25.64
N GLN A 47 -17.64 -8.51 24.76
CA GLN A 47 -19.10 -8.63 24.93
C GLN A 47 -19.40 -9.34 26.26
N PRO A 48 -20.42 -8.90 27.04
CA PRO A 48 -21.50 -7.96 26.69
C PRO A 48 -21.23 -6.49 27.05
N TRP A 49 -19.96 -6.09 27.22
CA TRP A 49 -19.61 -4.76 27.72
C TRP A 49 -19.13 -3.84 26.59
N THR A 50 -19.67 -2.62 26.56
CA THR A 50 -19.09 -1.48 25.83
C THR A 50 -18.00 -0.84 26.67
N VAL A 51 -18.28 -0.65 27.97
CA VAL A 51 -17.32 -0.23 29.00
C VAL A 51 -17.42 -1.21 30.15
N TYR A 52 -16.33 -1.93 30.44
CA TYR A 52 -16.30 -2.99 31.46
C TYR A 52 -16.83 -2.51 32.81
N GLY A 53 -17.78 -3.26 33.37
CA GLY A 53 -18.37 -2.98 34.69
C GLY A 53 -19.26 -1.73 34.76
N HIS A 54 -19.39 -0.97 33.68
CA HIS A 54 -20.12 0.30 33.67
C HIS A 54 -21.27 0.35 32.66
N LEU A 55 -21.05 -0.10 31.42
CA LEU A 55 -22.02 0.06 30.35
C LEU A 55 -22.06 -1.18 29.45
N THR A 56 -23.23 -1.80 29.37
CA THR A 56 -23.45 -2.95 28.48
C THR A 56 -23.71 -2.50 27.04
N THR A 57 -23.42 -3.39 26.08
CA THR A 57 -23.71 -3.12 24.65
C THR A 57 -25.19 -2.89 24.39
N ALA A 58 -26.08 -3.61 25.09
CA ALA A 58 -27.52 -3.40 24.98
C ALA A 58 -27.96 -1.99 25.43
N GLN A 59 -27.31 -1.43 26.46
CA GLN A 59 -27.61 -0.08 26.96
C GLN A 59 -26.98 1.04 26.11
N SER A 60 -26.04 0.70 25.22
CA SER A 60 -25.29 1.67 24.41
C SER A 60 -25.98 2.01 23.09
N VAL A 61 -27.18 1.48 22.82
CA VAL A 61 -27.90 1.65 21.55
C VAL A 61 -28.69 2.96 21.56
N SER A 62 -28.47 3.81 20.55
CA SER A 62 -29.21 5.06 20.38
C SER A 62 -30.69 4.84 20.00
N PRO A 63 -31.62 5.69 20.47
CA PRO A 63 -33.05 5.57 20.17
C PRO A 63 -33.37 6.12 18.78
N ILE A 64 -32.93 5.41 17.73
CA ILE A 64 -33.19 5.74 16.33
C ILE A 64 -34.01 4.64 15.65
N ALA A 65 -34.83 5.01 14.67
CA ALA A 65 -35.67 4.06 13.95
C ALA A 65 -34.82 3.04 13.17
N ALA A 66 -35.08 1.75 13.35
CA ALA A 66 -34.35 0.67 12.69
C ALA A 66 -34.23 0.81 11.15
N PRO A 67 -35.26 1.28 10.41
CA PRO A 67 -35.14 1.47 8.96
C PRO A 67 -34.09 2.51 8.56
N ALA A 68 -33.90 3.58 9.34
CA ALA A 68 -32.90 4.61 9.04
C ALA A 68 -31.47 4.07 9.21
N VAL A 69 -31.24 3.25 10.24
CA VAL A 69 -29.96 2.54 10.44
C VAL A 69 -29.71 1.56 9.30
N GLY A 70 -30.74 0.82 8.86
CA GLY A 70 -30.62 -0.11 7.74
C GLY A 70 -30.20 0.58 6.44
N TRP A 71 -30.84 1.69 6.09
CA TRP A 71 -30.48 2.43 4.88
C TRP A 71 -29.07 3.02 4.92
N SER A 72 -28.67 3.59 6.05
CA SER A 72 -27.31 4.10 6.21
C SER A 72 -26.26 2.98 6.15
N LEU A 73 -26.51 1.83 6.76
CA LEU A 73 -25.64 0.65 6.67
C LEU A 73 -25.48 0.18 5.22
N VAL A 74 -26.58 0.07 4.46
CA VAL A 74 -26.53 -0.29 3.04
C VAL A 74 -25.70 0.73 2.25
N ALA A 75 -25.91 2.02 2.48
CA ALA A 75 -25.13 3.06 1.83
C ALA A 75 -23.62 2.92 2.14
N PHE A 76 -23.26 2.69 3.41
CA PHE A 76 -21.87 2.44 3.81
C PHE A 76 -21.28 1.21 3.12
N VAL A 77 -22.02 0.09 3.09
CA VAL A 77 -21.61 -1.14 2.41
C VAL A 77 -21.32 -0.87 0.94
N VAL A 78 -22.24 -0.23 0.22
CA VAL A 78 -22.08 0.07 -1.21
C VAL A 78 -20.85 0.95 -1.46
N VAL A 79 -20.67 2.01 -0.69
CA VAL A 79 -19.53 2.92 -0.83
C VAL A 79 -18.22 2.20 -0.52
N TYR A 80 -18.17 1.40 0.54
CA TYR A 80 -16.96 0.64 0.90
C TYR A 80 -16.60 -0.36 -0.19
N PHE A 81 -17.56 -1.13 -0.70
CA PHE A 81 -17.29 -2.06 -1.80
C PHE A 81 -16.82 -1.34 -3.07
N ALA A 82 -17.38 -0.17 -3.39
CA ALA A 82 -16.94 0.61 -4.54
C ALA A 82 -15.49 1.12 -4.37
N VAL A 83 -15.17 1.73 -3.22
CA VAL A 83 -13.85 2.32 -2.96
C VAL A 83 -12.78 1.24 -2.77
N PHE A 84 -13.00 0.30 -1.86
CA PHE A 84 -12.02 -0.77 -1.60
C PHE A 84 -11.92 -1.74 -2.77
N GLY A 85 -13.03 -2.04 -3.46
CA GLY A 85 -13.02 -2.89 -4.65
C GLY A 85 -12.25 -2.26 -5.81
N SER A 86 -12.49 -0.97 -6.10
CA SER A 86 -11.74 -0.27 -7.14
C SER A 86 -10.26 -0.10 -6.79
N GLY A 87 -9.94 0.20 -5.52
CA GLY A 87 -8.56 0.30 -5.04
C GLY A 87 -7.81 -1.03 -5.11
N ALA A 88 -8.41 -2.12 -4.62
CA ALA A 88 -7.82 -3.45 -4.70
C ALA A 88 -7.63 -3.89 -6.16
N PHE A 89 -8.64 -3.66 -7.01
CA PHE A 89 -8.53 -3.92 -8.44
C PHE A 89 -7.38 -3.14 -9.08
N TYR A 90 -7.25 -1.84 -8.79
CA TYR A 90 -6.20 -1.00 -9.35
C TYR A 90 -4.80 -1.45 -8.92
N ILE A 91 -4.60 -1.76 -7.64
CA ILE A 91 -3.31 -2.23 -7.11
C ILE A 91 -2.95 -3.59 -7.73
N LEU A 92 -3.90 -4.53 -7.80
CA LEU A 92 -3.67 -5.84 -8.42
C LEU A 92 -3.41 -5.72 -9.92
N ARG A 93 -4.13 -4.83 -10.62
CA ARG A 93 -3.91 -4.49 -12.03
C ARG A 93 -2.51 -3.94 -12.26
N LEU A 94 -2.02 -3.08 -11.37
CA LEU A 94 -0.67 -2.51 -11.44
C LEU A 94 0.41 -3.54 -11.11
N ALA A 95 0.22 -4.34 -10.06
CA ALA A 95 1.14 -5.40 -9.66
C ALA A 95 1.26 -6.53 -10.70
N SER A 96 0.23 -6.69 -11.55
CA SER A 96 0.23 -7.68 -12.65
C SER A 96 1.00 -7.21 -13.88
N LYS A 97 1.40 -5.94 -13.96
CA LYS A 97 2.26 -5.47 -15.06
C LYS A 97 3.69 -5.91 -14.78
N SER A 98 4.28 -6.62 -15.74
CA SER A 98 5.72 -6.86 -15.72
C SER A 98 6.46 -5.51 -15.72
N PRO A 99 7.58 -5.39 -14.99
CA PRO A 99 8.44 -4.22 -15.13
C PRO A 99 8.80 -4.05 -16.61
N ASP A 100 8.50 -2.87 -17.17
CA ASP A 100 8.90 -2.56 -18.54
C ASP A 100 10.42 -2.66 -18.63
N ALA A 101 10.93 -3.64 -19.38
CA ALA A 101 12.35 -3.74 -19.71
C ALA A 101 12.87 -2.51 -20.49
N SER A 102 11.96 -1.67 -20.98
CA SER A 102 12.22 -0.40 -21.65
C SER A 102 12.34 0.82 -20.72
N GLY A 103 12.32 0.63 -19.39
CA GLY A 103 12.73 1.64 -18.41
C GLY A 103 14.25 1.78 -18.22
N HIS A 104 15.05 1.16 -19.09
CA HIS A 104 16.43 1.58 -19.35
C HIS A 104 16.52 2.23 -20.74
N GLY A 105 15.55 3.08 -21.06
CA GLY A 105 15.71 4.08 -22.10
C GLY A 105 16.55 5.23 -21.53
N SER A 106 17.85 5.23 -21.84
CA SER A 106 18.54 6.43 -22.30
C SER A 106 18.18 7.80 -21.67
N ASP A 107 18.18 7.94 -20.34
CA ASP A 107 18.36 9.26 -19.70
C ASP A 107 19.86 9.63 -19.69
N THR A 108 20.55 9.43 -20.82
CA THR A 108 21.96 9.80 -21.02
C THR A 108 22.15 10.84 -22.12
N GLU A 109 21.09 11.49 -22.58
CA GLU A 109 21.24 12.74 -23.34
C GLU A 109 20.84 13.95 -22.49
N GLY A 110 21.84 14.43 -21.74
CA GLY A 110 22.00 15.87 -21.53
C GLY A 110 21.39 16.48 -20.27
N GLY A 111 21.91 16.12 -19.10
CA GLY A 111 21.97 17.07 -17.98
C GLY A 111 21.77 16.47 -16.58
N PRO A 112 22.56 16.87 -15.57
CA PRO A 112 22.27 16.51 -14.19
C PRO A 112 20.93 17.12 -13.79
N GLN A 113 19.98 16.29 -13.38
CA GLN A 113 18.70 16.71 -12.80
C GLN A 113 18.97 17.41 -11.46
N ARG A 114 19.34 18.69 -11.53
CA ARG A 114 19.35 19.59 -10.39
C ARG A 114 17.89 19.97 -10.13
N ALA A 115 17.42 19.71 -8.91
CA ALA A 115 16.18 20.31 -8.43
C ALA A 115 16.29 21.83 -8.62
N GLY A 116 15.50 22.37 -9.56
CA GLY A 116 15.53 23.77 -9.94
C GLY A 116 15.10 24.66 -8.77
N GLY A 117 16.08 25.09 -7.98
CA GLY A 117 15.93 26.20 -7.05
C GLY A 117 15.69 27.49 -7.81
N ILE A 118 14.87 28.35 -7.22
CA ILE A 118 14.35 29.61 -7.77
C ILE A 118 15.44 30.69 -7.78
N MET A 119 16.44 30.61 -8.66
CA MET A 119 17.40 31.71 -8.83
C MET A 119 17.57 32.08 -10.31
N PRO A 120 17.11 33.27 -10.74
CA PRO A 120 17.51 33.85 -12.01
C PRO A 120 18.79 34.66 -11.83
N GLY A 121 19.79 34.46 -12.70
CA GLY A 121 21.00 35.28 -12.69
C GLY A 121 22.00 34.95 -13.79
N PRO A 122 22.26 35.85 -14.76
CA PRO A 122 23.20 35.65 -15.86
C PRO A 122 24.62 35.97 -15.37
N PHE A 123 25.50 34.97 -15.31
CA PHE A 123 26.92 35.21 -15.02
C PHE A 123 27.88 34.42 -15.93
N MET A 124 27.38 33.75 -16.98
CA MET A 124 28.20 33.03 -17.95
C MET A 124 28.56 33.85 -19.20
N GLU A 125 28.72 35.17 -19.07
CA GLU A 125 29.22 35.99 -20.19
C GLU A 125 30.61 36.60 -19.94
N THR A 126 31.13 36.58 -18.71
CA THR A 126 32.38 37.32 -18.38
C THR A 126 33.67 36.49 -18.52
N MET A 127 33.60 35.16 -18.73
CA MET A 127 34.82 34.33 -18.85
C MET A 127 35.30 34.11 -20.30
N SER A 128 34.51 34.45 -21.32
CA SER A 128 34.93 34.29 -22.73
C SER A 128 35.82 35.44 -23.25
N SER A 129 35.85 36.58 -22.55
CA SER A 129 36.58 37.78 -23.01
C SER A 129 38.05 37.86 -22.57
N LYS A 130 38.55 36.91 -21.76
CA LYS A 130 39.90 37.00 -21.15
C LYS A 130 40.81 35.84 -21.59
N GLY A 131 40.85 35.58 -22.89
CA GLY A 131 41.68 34.52 -23.48
C GLY A 131 42.09 34.75 -24.94
N ALA A 132 42.04 35.99 -25.42
CA ALA A 132 42.49 36.36 -26.77
C ALA A 132 43.37 37.61 -26.67
N GLY A 133 44.65 37.43 -26.38
CA GLY A 133 45.60 38.52 -26.32
C GLY A 133 46.87 38.19 -25.57
N GLU A 134 47.62 37.20 -26.06
CA GLU A 134 49.10 37.17 -26.06
C GLU A 134 49.56 36.40 -27.31
#